data_AF-A0A932FZY5-F1
#
_entry.id   AF-A0A932FZY5-F1
#
_cell.length_a   1.000
_cell.length_b   1.000
_cell.length_c   1.000
_cell.angle_alpha   90.00
_cell.angle_beta   90.00
_cell.angle_gamma   90.00
#
_symmetry.space_group_name_H-M   'P 1'
#
loop_
_entity.id
_entity.type
_entity.pdbx_description
1 polymer ?
#
loop_
_entity_poly.entity_id
_entity_poly.type
_entity_poly.pdbx_seq_one_letter_code
_entity_poly.pdbx_strand_id
1 'polypeptide(L)' 'LYVFGVRQPIPTFPLPLRPGDEEPWVDLNGLLHGLYDRAGYDLRVNYTGEPEPPLDEPDAAWADALLREQGLRP' A
#
# COMPACT_ATOMS: atom_id res chain seq x y z
N LEU A 1 15.43 -5.04 -8.44
CA LEU A 1 14.67 -4.53 -7.27
C LEU A 1 13.39 -3.92 -7.82
N TYR A 2 12.22 -4.35 -7.34
CA TYR A 2 10.95 -3.69 -7.67
C TYR A 2 10.81 -2.48 -6.74
N VAL A 3 11.13 -1.30 -7.25
CA VAL A 3 11.02 -0.05 -6.48
C VAL A 3 9.67 0.58 -6.82
N PHE A 4 8.84 0.77 -5.80
CA PHE A 4 7.58 1.49 -5.91
C PHE A 4 7.40 2.40 -4.69
N GLY A 5 6.80 3.57 -4.89
CA GLY A 5 6.45 4.50 -3.82
C GLY A 5 4.99 4.34 -3.36
N VAL A 6 4.60 5.10 -2.34
CA VAL A 6 3.25 5.02 -1.72
C VAL A 6 2.10 5.42 -2.67
N ARG A 7 2.41 6.16 -3.74
CA ARG A 7 1.43 6.58 -4.77
C ARG A 7 1.29 5.57 -5.92
N GLN A 8 2.16 4.57 -5.98
CA GLN A 8 2.22 3.62 -7.08
C GLN A 8 1.61 2.29 -6.62
N PRO A 9 0.88 1.59 -7.50
CA PRO A 9 0.48 0.23 -7.21
C PRO A 9 1.73 -0.65 -7.03
N ILE A 10 1.60 -1.65 -6.15
CA ILE A 10 2.63 -2.68 -6.01
C ILE A 10 2.67 -3.45 -7.34
N PRO A 11 3.82 -3.54 -8.03
CA PRO A 11 3.87 -4.21 -9.32
C PRO A 11 3.64 -5.71 -9.16
N THR A 12 3.01 -6.32 -10.17
CA THR A 12 3.02 -7.78 -10.32
C THR A 12 4.46 -8.23 -10.61
N PHE A 13 4.90 -9.29 -9.96
CA PHE A 13 6.26 -9.81 -10.11
C PHE A 13 6.26 -11.35 -10.19
N PRO A 14 7.24 -11.96 -10.89
CA PRO A 14 7.44 -13.39 -10.82
C PRO A 14 8.10 -13.75 -9.48
N LEU A 15 7.55 -14.74 -8.78
CA LEU A 15 8.09 -15.19 -7.50
C LEU A 15 9.17 -16.24 -7.74
N PRO A 16 10.44 -15.98 -7.38
CA PRO A 16 11.51 -16.94 -7.61
C PRO A 16 11.28 -18.24 -6.84
N LEU A 17 11.32 -19.35 -7.56
CA LEU A 17 11.25 -20.70 -7.01
C LEU A 17 12.62 -21.39 -7.05
N ARG A 18 12.64 -22.72 -6.88
CA ARG A 18 13.88 -23.49 -7.04
C ARG A 18 14.27 -23.52 -8.53
N PRO A 19 15.57 -23.67 -8.84
CA PRO A 19 16.01 -23.75 -10.23
C PRO A 19 15.28 -24.86 -10.99
N GLY A 20 14.67 -24.50 -12.12
CA GLY A 20 13.91 -25.41 -12.98
C GLY A 20 12.40 -25.40 -12.75
N ASP A 21 11.91 -24.76 -11.69
CA ASP A 21 10.48 -24.57 -11.45
C ASP A 21 9.96 -23.33 -12.21
N GLU A 22 8.72 -23.38 -12.67
CA GLU A 22 8.04 -22.24 -13.30
C GLU A 22 7.68 -21.19 -12.24
N GLU A 23 8.19 -19.97 -12.39
CA GLU A 23 7.90 -18.87 -11.47
C GLU A 23 6.48 -18.35 -11.69
N PRO A 24 5.61 -18.39 -10.66
CA PRO A 24 4.27 -17.83 -10.78
C PRO A 24 4.30 -16.30 -10.72
N TRP A 25 3.40 -15.66 -11.46
CA TRP A 25 3.15 -14.24 -11.36
C TRP A 25 2.28 -13.94 -10.12
N VAL A 26 2.78 -13.06 -9.25
CA VAL A 26 2.11 -12.66 -8.00
C VAL A 26 1.55 -11.26 -8.13
N ASP A 27 0.22 -11.13 -8.06
CA ASP A 27 -0.48 -9.85 -7.88
C ASP A 27 -0.61 -9.51 -6.39
N LEU A 28 0.48 -9.02 -5.80
CA LEU A 28 0.49 -8.65 -4.40
C LEU A 28 -0.39 -7.42 -4.10
N ASN A 29 -0.58 -6.52 -5.07
CA ASN A 29 -1.42 -5.35 -4.89
C ASN A 29 -2.87 -5.74 -4.62
N GLY A 30 -3.45 -6.57 -5.50
CA GLY A 30 -4.82 -7.04 -5.33
C GLY A 30 -5.02 -7.85 -4.04
N LEU A 31 -4.07 -8.73 -3.71
CA LEU A 31 -4.12 -9.54 -2.49
C LEU A 31 -4.12 -8.68 -1.22
N LEU A 32 -3.26 -7.65 -1.17
CA LEU A 32 -3.17 -6.77 0.00
C LEU A 32 -4.45 -5.95 0.20
N HIS A 33 -5.00 -5.35 -0.87
CA HIS A 33 -6.24 -4.57 -0.78
C HIS A 33 -7.42 -5.44 -0.35
N GLY A 34 -7.57 -6.65 -0.92
CA GLY A 34 -8.62 -7.57 -0.52
C GLY A 34 -8.52 -8.02 0.94
N LEU A 35 -7.31 -8.19 1.48
CA LEU A 35 -7.11 -8.43 2.90
C LEU A 35 -7.50 -7.21 3.73
N TYR A 36 -7.12 -6.01 3.27
CA TYR A 36 -7.38 -4.76 3.97
C TYR A 36 -8.89 -4.52 4.18
N ASP A 37 -9.65 -4.70 3.10
CA ASP A 37 -11.10 -4.58 3.08
C ASP A 37 -11.76 -5.63 3.97
N ARG A 38 -11.35 -6.91 3.83
CA ARG A 38 -11.95 -8.01 4.60
C ARG A 38 -11.70 -7.90 6.10
N ALA A 39 -10.52 -7.39 6.49
CA ALA A 39 -10.16 -7.20 7.88
C ALA A 39 -10.75 -5.91 8.50
N GLY A 40 -11.29 -5.01 7.67
CA GLY A 40 -11.85 -3.72 8.11
C GLY A 40 -10.79 -2.83 8.75
N TYR A 41 -9.60 -2.75 8.15
CA TYR A 41 -8.51 -1.94 8.70
C TYR A 41 -8.78 -0.44 8.61
N ASP A 42 -9.60 0.00 7.67
CA ASP A 42 -10.12 1.36 7.58
C ASP A 42 -10.76 1.84 8.90
N LEU A 43 -11.41 0.93 9.63
CA LEU A 43 -12.03 1.21 10.93
C LEU A 43 -11.06 1.11 12.11
N ARG A 44 -9.85 0.57 11.91
CA ARG A 44 -8.87 0.31 12.98
C ARG A 44 -7.67 1.25 12.94
N VAL A 45 -7.32 1.74 11.76
CA VAL A 45 -6.18 2.61 11.56
C VAL A 45 -6.55 4.03 11.97
N ASN A 46 -5.70 4.65 12.79
CA ASN A 46 -5.90 6.03 13.19
C ASN A 46 -5.36 7.00 12.12
N TYR A 47 -6.21 7.40 11.18
CA TYR A 47 -5.85 8.33 10.12
C TYR A 47 -5.64 9.78 10.59
N THR A 48 -6.01 10.13 11.82
CA THR A 48 -5.76 11.48 12.35
C THR A 48 -4.35 11.67 12.87
N GLY A 49 -3.60 10.58 13.07
CA GLY A 49 -2.20 10.61 13.48
C GLY A 49 -1.25 10.78 12.29
N GLU A 50 -0.01 11.17 12.58
CA GLU A 50 1.07 11.11 11.59
C GLU A 50 1.46 9.66 11.29
N PRO A 51 1.79 9.34 10.01
CA PRO A 51 2.24 8.00 9.65
C PRO A 51 3.60 7.68 10.29
N GLU A 52 3.79 6.42 10.66
CA GLU A 52 5.06 5.89 11.15
C GLU A 52 5.52 4.72 10.25
N PRO A 53 6.69 4.80 9.61
CA PRO A 53 7.63 5.95 9.58
C PRO A 53 7.04 7.18 8.85
N PRO A 54 7.60 8.38 9.08
CA PRO A 54 7.13 9.59 8.40
C PRO A 54 7.34 9.48 6.89
N LEU A 55 6.40 10.06 6.13
CA LEU A 55 6.51 10.20 4.68
C LEU A 55 7.40 11.40 4.33
N ASP A 56 8.07 11.32 3.18
CA ASP A 56 8.78 12.47 2.62
C ASP A 56 7.78 13.60 2.29
N GLU A 57 8.21 14.86 2.38
CA GLU A 57 7.36 16.06 2.23
C GLU A 57 6.35 16.01 1.08
N PRO A 58 6.71 15.66 -0.18
CA PRO A 58 5.73 15.64 -1.26
C PRO A 58 4.65 14.58 -1.01
N ASP A 59 5.01 13.42 -0.45
CA ASP A 59 4.10 12.31 -0.15
C ASP A 59 3.23 12.60 1.06
N ALA A 60 3.77 13.28 2.07
CA ALA A 60 3.01 13.76 3.22
C ALA A 60 1.92 14.75 2.80
N ALA A 61 2.24 15.74 1.95
CA ALA A 61 1.27 16.70 1.44
C ALA A 61 0.16 16.03 0.59
N TRP A 62 0.52 15.03 -0.21
CA TRP A 62 -0.44 14.24 -0.98
C TRP A 62 -1.37 13.42 -0.07
N ALA A 63 -0.81 12.70 0.91
CA ALA A 63 -1.58 11.86 1.82
C ALA A 63 -2.55 12.71 2.65
N ASP A 64 -2.11 13.86 3.13
CA ASP A 64 -2.93 14.79 3.91
C ASP A 64 -4.11 15.34 3.11
N ALA A 65 -3.88 15.73 1.84
CA ALA A 65 -4.96 16.14 0.94
C ALA A 65 -5.98 15.01 0.71
N LEU A 66 -5.49 13.79 0.43
CA LEU A 66 -6.34 12.61 0.21
C LEU A 66 -7.20 12.29 1.44
N LEU A 67 -6.61 12.31 2.64
CA LEU A 67 -7.33 12.01 3.87
C LEU A 67 -8.40 13.05 4.21
N ARG A 68 -8.16 14.34 3.91
CA ARG A 68 -9.18 15.38 4.04
C ARG A 68 -10.32 15.23 3.03
N GLU A 69 -10.01 14.90 1.78
CA GLU A 69 -11.04 14.61 0.76
C GLU A 69 -11.95 13.45 1.18
N GLN A 70 -11.40 12.44 1.87
CA GLN A 70 -12.15 11.31 2.42
C GLN A 70 -12.81 11.59 3.78
N GLY A 71 -12.63 12.78 4.36
CA GLY A 71 -13.16 13.14 5.68
C GLY A 71 -12.53 12.38 6.86
N LEU A 72 -11.35 11.79 6.65
CA LEU A 72 -10.59 11.03 7.66
C LEU A 72 -9.64 11.92 8.48
N ARG A 73 -9.39 13.15 8.01
CA ARG A 73 -8.66 14.19 8.73
C ARG A 73 -9.46 15.51 8.73
N PRO A 74 -9.39 16.29 9.83
CA PRO A 74 -10.01 17.61 9.90
C PRO A 74 -9.30 18.66 9.02
#